data_AF-A0A956P4I7-F1
#
_entry.id   AF-A0A956P4I7-F1
#
_cell.length_a   1.000
_cell.length_b   1.000
_cell.length_c   1.000
_cell.angle_alpha   90.00
_cell.angle_beta   90.00
_cell.angle_gamma   90.00
#
_symmetry.space_group_name_H-M   'P 1'
#
loop_
_entity.id
_entity.type
_entity.pdbx_description
1 polymer ?
#
loop_
_entity_poly.entity_id
_entity_poly.type
_entity_poly.pdbx_seq_one_letter_code
_entity_poly.pdbx_strand_id
1 'polypeptide(L)'
;MKPAWLRVRAPGGDGYVETRRLVRDLGLHTVCEEAACPNIGECWAKRHATVMILGRVCTRACAFCNVETGRPMPVDPDEPRRVGEAVAALGLRHVVITSVDRDDLADGGA
;
A
#
# COMPACT_ATOMS: atom_id res chain seq x y z
N MET A 1 -13.56 17.34 14.30
CA MET A 1 -12.67 16.77 15.34
C MET A 1 -13.04 15.30 15.56
N LYS A 2 -12.08 14.35 15.57
CA LYS A 2 -12.40 12.91 15.73
C LYS A 2 -12.83 12.60 17.18
N PRO A 3 -13.92 11.82 17.39
CA PRO A 3 -14.34 11.35 18.72
C PRO A 3 -13.24 10.56 19.43
N ALA A 4 -13.22 10.59 20.77
CA ALA A 4 -12.17 9.94 21.57
C ALA A 4 -12.03 8.43 21.27
N TRP A 5 -13.15 7.73 21.06
CA TRP A 5 -13.18 6.29 20.75
C TRP A 5 -12.63 5.94 19.36
N LEU A 6 -12.46 6.93 18.46
CA LEU A 6 -11.92 6.75 17.11
C LEU A 6 -10.43 7.17 17.01
N ARG A 7 -9.81 7.57 18.12
CA ARG A 7 -8.40 7.97 18.12
C ARG A 7 -7.52 6.74 18.29
N VAL A 8 -6.55 6.59 17.40
CA VAL A 8 -5.51 5.55 17.46
C VAL A 8 -4.17 6.16 17.86
N ARG A 9 -3.28 5.32 18.39
CA ARG A 9 -1.89 5.73 18.67
C ARG A 9 -1.16 5.91 17.34
N ALA A 10 -0.17 6.81 17.33
CA ALA A 10 0.70 6.97 16.17
C ALA A 10 1.42 5.64 15.87
N PRO A 11 1.57 5.28 14.58
CA PRO A 11 2.30 4.08 14.22
C PRO A 11 3.77 4.21 14.63
N GLY A 12 4.34 3.12 15.14
CA GLY A 12 5.71 3.05 15.64
C GLY A 12 6.12 1.63 16.02
N GLY A 13 7.36 1.47 16.45
CA GLY A 13 7.95 0.16 16.77
C GLY A 13 8.73 -0.45 15.60
N ASP A 14 9.53 -1.48 15.92
CA ASP A 14 10.52 -2.03 15.00
C ASP A 14 9.89 -2.60 13.73
N GLY A 15 8.79 -3.35 13.86
CA GLY A 15 8.07 -3.92 12.70
C GLY A 15 7.49 -2.86 11.76
N TYR A 16 7.09 -1.69 12.28
CA TYR A 16 6.64 -0.58 11.44
C TYR A 16 7.82 0.04 10.67
N VAL A 17 8.94 0.29 11.36
CA VAL A 17 10.13 0.92 10.77
C VAL A 17 10.76 0.01 9.71
N GLU A 18 10.89 -1.28 10.01
CA GLU A 18 11.40 -2.30 9.09
C GLU A 18 10.53 -2.40 7.84
N THR A 19 9.21 -2.57 8.01
CA THR A 19 8.28 -2.68 6.87
C THR A 19 8.29 -1.42 6.02
N ARG A 20 8.24 -0.24 6.65
CA ARG A 20 8.29 1.05 5.95
C ARG A 20 9.55 1.20 5.13
N ARG A 21 10.70 0.83 5.71
CA ARG A 21 11.98 0.92 5.04
C ARG A 21 12.00 -0.01 3.83
N LEU A 22 11.62 -1.27 3.99
CA LEU A 22 11.69 -2.24 2.91
C LEU A 22 10.74 -1.89 1.76
N VAL A 23 9.51 -1.47 2.06
CA VAL A 23 8.54 -1.03 1.03
C VAL A 23 9.14 0.11 0.19
N ARG A 24 9.84 1.05 0.81
CA ARG A 24 10.52 2.15 0.11
C ARG A 24 11.75 1.70 -0.66
N ASP A 25 12.58 0.85 -0.07
CA ASP A 25 13.80 0.32 -0.68
C ASP A 25 13.48 -0.48 -1.96
N LEU A 26 12.34 -1.18 -1.97
CA LEU A 26 11.84 -1.95 -3.13
C LEU A 26 10.96 -1.14 -4.09
N GLY A 27 10.74 0.15 -3.82
CA GLY A 27 9.90 1.01 -4.66
C GLY A 27 8.46 0.50 -4.79
N LEU A 28 7.89 -0.02 -3.70
CA LEU A 28 6.53 -0.54 -3.64
C LEU A 28 5.58 0.45 -2.96
N HIS A 29 4.29 0.25 -3.20
CA HIS A 29 3.22 1.02 -2.56
C HIS A 29 2.33 0.11 -1.73
N THR A 30 1.76 0.65 -0.65
CA THR A 30 0.78 -0.06 0.18
C THR A 30 -0.44 0.81 0.37
N VAL A 31 -1.63 0.21 0.32
CA VAL A 31 -2.86 0.94 0.68
C VAL A 31 -2.83 1.36 2.15
N CYS A 32 -2.05 0.66 2.99
CA CYS A 32 -1.83 1.02 4.38
C CYS A 32 -1.31 2.46 4.52
N GLU A 33 -0.36 2.86 3.66
CA GLU A 33 0.20 4.20 3.63
C GLU A 33 -0.64 5.17 2.79
N GLU A 34 -0.97 4.80 1.54
CA GLU A 34 -1.62 5.71 0.58
C GLU A 34 -3.05 6.09 1.01
N ALA A 35 -3.77 5.18 1.67
CA ALA A 35 -5.10 5.45 2.23
C ALA A 35 -5.08 6.00 3.67
N ALA A 36 -3.90 6.30 4.23
CA ALA A 36 -3.72 6.77 5.61
C ALA A 36 -4.41 5.86 6.65
N CYS A 37 -4.21 4.55 6.54
CA CYS A 37 -4.88 3.56 7.37
C CYS A 37 -4.48 3.71 8.85
N PRO A 38 -5.44 3.88 9.79
CA PRO A 38 -5.15 4.04 11.21
C PRO A 38 -4.57 2.76 11.85
N ASN A 39 -4.71 1.60 11.19
CA ASN A 39 -4.29 0.30 11.71
C ASN A 39 -2.90 -0.14 11.22
N ILE A 40 -2.20 0.69 10.44
CA ILE A 40 -0.92 0.34 9.79
C ILE A 40 0.11 -0.25 10.78
N GLY A 41 0.27 0.35 11.96
CA GLY A 41 1.21 -0.13 12.97
C GLY A 41 0.86 -1.51 13.52
N GLU A 42 -0.43 -1.77 13.78
CA GLU A 42 -0.91 -3.05 14.29
C GLU A 42 -0.78 -4.16 13.23
N CYS A 43 -1.21 -3.88 12.00
CA CYS A 43 -1.12 -4.84 10.90
C CYS A 43 0.34 -5.23 10.62
N TRP A 44 1.24 -4.26 10.50
CA TRP A 44 2.64 -4.51 10.18
C TRP A 44 3.37 -5.22 11.32
N ALA A 45 3.08 -4.90 12.59
CA ALA A 45 3.60 -5.66 13.74
C ALA A 45 3.16 -7.14 13.73
N LYS A 46 1.98 -7.43 13.15
CA LYS A 46 1.47 -8.79 12.93
C LYS A 46 1.99 -9.42 11.63
N ARG A 47 2.95 -8.81 10.93
CA ARG A 47 3.44 -9.26 9.62
C ARG A 47 2.30 -9.41 8.60
N HIS A 48 1.34 -8.49 8.63
CA HIS A 48 0.24 -8.39 7.66
C HIS A 48 0.40 -7.09 6.88
N ALA A 49 0.33 -7.15 5.55
CA ALA A 49 0.37 -5.95 4.71
C ALA A 49 -0.56 -6.10 3.52
N THR A 50 -1.07 -4.95 3.05
CA THR A 50 -1.81 -4.86 1.81
C THR A 50 -1.01 -4.06 0.81
N VAL A 51 -0.46 -4.76 -0.17
CA VAL A 51 0.35 -4.18 -1.24
C VAL A 51 -0.57 -3.62 -2.31
N MET A 52 -0.26 -2.44 -2.80
CA MET A 52 -0.98 -1.77 -3.87
C MET A 52 -0.10 -1.77 -5.13
N ILE A 53 -0.54 -2.50 -6.16
CA ILE A 53 0.16 -2.62 -7.44
C ILE A 53 -0.35 -1.59 -8.46
N LEU A 54 0.35 -1.48 -9.59
CA LEU A 54 0.08 -0.53 -10.67
C LEU A 54 0.30 0.93 -10.27
N GLY A 55 1.11 1.16 -9.24
CA GLY A 55 1.49 2.48 -8.74
C GLY A 55 0.56 3.06 -7.67
N ARG A 56 0.83 4.31 -7.28
CA ARG A 56 0.11 5.01 -6.20
C ARG A 56 -0.98 5.98 -6.65
N VAL A 57 -1.11 6.19 -7.96
CA VAL A 57 -2.02 7.19 -8.56
C VAL A 57 -3.14 6.46 -9.28
N CYS A 58 -4.38 6.76 -8.93
CA CYS A 58 -5.59 6.19 -9.50
C CYS A 58 -6.15 7.10 -10.61
N THR A 59 -6.66 6.52 -11.70
CA THR A 59 -7.36 7.29 -12.74
C THR A 59 -8.73 7.81 -12.28
N ARG A 60 -9.28 7.24 -11.20
CA ARG A 60 -10.60 7.60 -10.66
C ARG A 60 -10.52 8.41 -9.37
N ALA A 61 -11.57 9.21 -9.16
CA ALA A 61 -11.73 10.13 -8.04
C ALA A 61 -12.88 9.70 -7.12
N CYS A 62 -12.78 8.51 -6.52
CA CYS A 62 -13.81 8.03 -5.60
C CYS A 62 -13.90 8.97 -4.37
N ALA A 63 -15.10 9.47 -4.07
CA ALA A 63 -15.31 10.52 -3.06
C ALA A 63 -14.86 10.15 -1.62
N PHE A 64 -14.70 8.85 -1.34
CA PHE A 64 -14.26 8.34 -0.05
C PHE A 64 -12.78 7.90 -0.03
N CYS A 65 -12.15 7.79 -1.20
CA CYS A 65 -10.81 7.23 -1.32
C CYS A 65 -9.76 8.32 -1.10
N ASN A 66 -8.73 8.01 -0.32
CA ASN A 66 -7.63 8.93 -0.02
C ASN A 66 -6.40 8.72 -0.93
N VAL A 67 -6.45 7.73 -1.82
CA VAL A 67 -5.40 7.49 -2.83
C VAL A 67 -5.36 8.66 -3.80
N GLU A 68 -4.16 9.07 -4.20
CA GLU A 68 -3.97 10.19 -5.12
C GLU A 68 -4.64 9.93 -6.46
N THR A 69 -5.44 10.90 -6.93
CA THR A 69 -6.03 10.85 -8.27
C THR A 69 -5.17 11.62 -9.27
N GLY A 70 -4.94 11.04 -10.44
CA GLY A 70 -4.18 11.70 -11.50
C GLY A 70 -3.85 10.77 -12.66
N ARG A 71 -2.82 11.15 -13.43
CA ARG A 71 -2.29 10.30 -14.49
C ARG A 71 -1.22 9.36 -13.91
N PRO A 72 -1.40 8.03 -13.98
CA PRO A 72 -0.42 7.08 -13.47
C PRO A 72 0.89 7.09 -14.25
N MET A 73 1.93 6.53 -13.63
CA MET A 73 3.20 6.24 -14.30
C MET A 73 3.04 5.01 -15.23
N PRO A 74 3.98 4.81 -16.18
CA PRO A 74 4.03 3.58 -16.97
C PRO A 74 4.03 2.34 -16.09
N VAL A 75 3.39 1.26 -16.55
CA VAL A 75 3.40 -0.03 -15.85
C VAL A 75 4.83 -0.52 -15.72
N ASP A 76 5.19 -0.92 -14.51
CA ASP A 76 6.47 -1.55 -14.23
C ASP A 76 6.31 -3.08 -14.28
N PRO A 77 6.84 -3.76 -15.32
CA PRO A 77 6.72 -5.21 -15.45
C PRO A 77 7.50 -5.98 -14.38
N ASP A 78 8.43 -5.33 -13.67
CA ASP A 78 9.24 -5.93 -12.61
C ASP A 78 8.61 -5.76 -11.21
N GLU A 79 7.52 -5.00 -11.10
CA GLU A 79 6.77 -4.81 -9.84
C GLU A 79 6.38 -6.15 -9.18
N PRO A 80 5.84 -7.17 -9.90
CA PRO A 80 5.47 -8.45 -9.28
C PRO A 80 6.65 -9.18 -8.63
N ARG A 81 7.85 -9.11 -9.23
CA ARG A 81 9.07 -9.71 -8.66
C ARG A 81 9.41 -9.04 -7.33
N ARG A 82 9.42 -7.71 -7.29
CA ARG A 82 9.71 -6.94 -6.06
C ARG A 82 8.66 -7.16 -4.98
N VAL A 83 7.39 -7.33 -5.33
CA VAL A 83 6.34 -7.75 -4.38
C VAL A 83 6.68 -9.10 -3.75
N GLY A 84 7.10 -10.09 -4.55
CA GLY A 84 7.54 -11.39 -4.05
C GLY A 84 8.74 -11.27 -3.08
N GLU A 85 9.71 -10.43 -3.42
CA GLU A 85 10.86 -10.14 -2.56
C GLU A 85 10.46 -9.49 -1.23
N ALA A 86 9.52 -8.54 -1.28
CA ALA A 86 8.99 -7.89 -0.08
C ALA A 86 8.28 -8.89 0.84
N VAL A 87 7.44 -9.76 0.29
CA VAL A 87 6.72 -10.80 1.04
C VAL A 87 7.70 -11.73 1.75
N ALA A 88 8.74 -12.17 1.04
CA ALA A 88 9.77 -13.05 1.59
C ALA A 88 10.62 -12.36 2.66
N ALA A 89 11.11 -11.16 2.39
CA ALA A 89 11.99 -10.43 3.29
C ALA A 89 11.30 -9.98 4.59
N LEU A 90 10.02 -9.56 4.52
CA LEU A 90 9.23 -9.22 5.71
C LEU A 90 8.68 -10.45 6.44
N GLY A 91 8.76 -11.64 5.84
CA GLY A 91 8.14 -12.85 6.36
C GLY A 91 6.64 -12.66 6.61
N LEU A 92 5.93 -12.04 5.66
CA LEU A 92 4.50 -11.75 5.83
C LEU A 92 3.71 -13.05 6.03
N ARG A 93 2.86 -13.09 7.05
CA ARG A 93 1.96 -14.22 7.32
C ARG A 93 0.68 -14.14 6.51
N HIS A 94 0.28 -12.92 6.15
CA HIS A 94 -0.91 -12.66 5.38
C HIS A 94 -0.66 -11.44 4.50
N VAL A 95 -0.83 -11.62 3.19
CA VAL A 95 -0.68 -10.57 2.19
C VAL A 95 -1.98 -10.41 1.44
N VAL A 96 -2.40 -9.16 1.26
CA VAL A 96 -3.49 -8.80 0.36
C VAL A 96 -2.88 -8.00 -0.78
N ILE A 97 -3.23 -8.32 -2.02
CA ILE A 97 -2.83 -7.55 -3.20
C ILE A 97 -4.07 -6.84 -3.71
N THR A 98 -3.95 -5.54 -3.91
CA THR A 98 -4.99 -4.67 -4.48
C THR A 98 -4.35 -3.74 -5.51
N SER A 99 -5.14 -3.08 -6.33
CA SER A 99 -4.66 -2.20 -7.38
C SER A 99 -5.42 -0.87 -7.37
N VAL A 100 -4.81 0.14 -8.00
CA VAL A 100 -5.54 1.33 -8.45
C VAL A 100 -6.27 1.04 -9.77
N ASP A 101 -7.28 1.86 -10.09
CA ASP A 101 -7.89 1.83 -11.42
C ASP A 101 -6.89 2.39 -12.45
N ARG A 102 -6.73 1.67 -13.57
CA ARG A 102 -5.83 1.97 -14.70
C ARG A 102 -6.60 2.13 -15.99
N ASP A 103 -7.58 3.04 -16.00
CA ASP A 103 -8.38 3.34 -17.21
C ASP A 103 -7.52 3.91 -18.37
N ASP A 104 -6.24 4.23 -18.12
CA ASP A 104 -5.26 4.63 -19.13
C ASP A 104 -4.71 3.47 -19.98
N LEU A 105 -4.89 2.22 -19.54
CA LEU A 105 -4.44 1.01 -20.24
C LEU A 105 -5.59 0.39 -21.05
N ALA A 106 -5.26 -0.24 -22.18
CA ALA A 106 -6.27 -0.86 -23.05
C ALA A 106 -6.96 -2.07 -22.41
N ASP A 107 -6.27 -2.78 -21.53
CA ASP A 107 -6.76 -3.93 -20.74
C ASP A 107 -7.21 -3.52 -19.33
N GLY A 108 -7.06 -2.25 -18.95
CA GLY A 108 -7.34 -1.77 -17.59
C GLY A 108 -6.40 -2.31 -16.51
N GLY A 109 -5.26 -2.92 -16.88
CA GLY A 109 -4.32 -3.58 -15.96
C GLY A 109 -4.62 -5.06 -15.66
N ALA A 110 -5.32 -5.74 -16.58
CA ALA A 110 -5.67 -7.17 -16.49
C ALA A 110 -4.60 -8.13 -17.03
#